data_AF-A0A6J7NHM2-F1
#
_entry.id   AF-A0A6J7NHM2-F1
#
_cell.length_a   1.000
_cell.length_b   1.000
_cell.length_c   1.000
_cell.angle_alpha   90.00
_cell.angle_beta   90.00
_cell.angle_gamma   90.00
#
_symmetry.space_group_name_H-M   'P 1'
#
loop_
_entity.id
_entity.type
_entity.pdbx_description
1 polymer ?
#
loop_
_entity_poly.entity_id
_entity_poly.type
_entity_poly.pdbx_seq_one_letter_code
_entity_poly.pdbx_strand_id
1 'polypeptide(L)'
;MHTLDVTNPEVLEHLESLARELVRLGFTYLKLDFTYSPGFDGVWADRSMTPAQRIRAGFDAIRRGAGDDTFILGCGAPLGACIGVVDGMRIGSDVAPFWAPKPELWPYRGYEQTIPSTKNAWRNTLTRSHQHRRLWLNDPDCVMLRTSDTELTPEQVRAWALAVGASGGMVLVSDDLSLLNDESRSLLSEVIELGRRSDQASQSGPAPICPDLMQEFTPHLLQFAGLCLVGDPEIGSARIESTET
;
A
#
# COMPACT_ATOMS: atom_id res chain seq x y z
N MET A 1 -20.43 14.68 -1.25
CA MET A 1 -19.79 13.39 -1.60
C MET A 1 -20.90 12.40 -1.91
N HIS A 2 -20.74 11.58 -2.95
CA HIS A 2 -21.71 10.54 -3.32
C HIS A 2 -21.03 9.16 -3.16
N THR A 3 -21.83 8.14 -2.83
CA THR A 3 -21.37 6.76 -2.65
C THR A 3 -22.52 5.82 -2.99
N LEU A 4 -22.19 4.60 -3.41
CA LEU A 4 -23.19 3.56 -3.65
C LEU A 4 -23.73 3.05 -2.30
N ASP A 5 -25.05 2.92 -2.20
CA ASP A 5 -25.70 2.40 -1.01
C ASP A 5 -25.54 0.86 -0.94
N VAL A 6 -24.44 0.43 -0.34
CA VAL A 6 -24.13 -1.00 -0.10
C VAL A 6 -25.04 -1.66 0.94
N THR A 7 -26.04 -0.95 1.47
CA THR A 7 -27.12 -1.56 2.26
C THR A 7 -28.35 -1.92 1.42
N ASN A 8 -28.39 -1.46 0.17
CA ASN A 8 -29.38 -1.87 -0.81
C ASN A 8 -28.97 -3.20 -1.46
N PRO A 9 -29.79 -4.27 -1.38
CA PRO A 9 -29.50 -5.56 -2.02
C PRO A 9 -29.20 -5.48 -3.52
N GLU A 10 -29.88 -4.60 -4.27
CA GLU A 10 -29.66 -4.45 -5.72
C GLU A 10 -28.25 -3.90 -6.03
N VAL A 11 -27.72 -3.02 -5.15
CA VAL A 11 -26.36 -2.51 -5.28
C VAL A 11 -25.34 -3.62 -5.01
N LEU A 12 -25.58 -4.45 -4.00
CA LEU A 12 -24.70 -5.58 -3.70
C LEU A 12 -24.70 -6.61 -4.83
N GLU A 13 -25.86 -6.94 -5.40
CA GLU A 13 -25.97 -7.81 -6.57
C GLU A 13 -25.24 -7.22 -7.79
N HIS A 14 -25.36 -5.91 -8.00
CA HIS A 14 -24.64 -5.23 -9.07
C HIS A 14 -23.11 -5.35 -8.90
N LEU A 15 -22.58 -5.10 -7.70
CA LEU A 15 -21.15 -5.24 -7.42
C LEU A 15 -20.66 -6.68 -7.63
N GLU A 16 -21.42 -7.65 -7.15
CA GLU A 16 -21.11 -9.07 -7.34
C GLU A 16 -21.10 -9.46 -8.83
N SER A 17 -22.12 -9.04 -9.58
CA SER A 17 -22.21 -9.29 -11.02
C SER A 17 -21.07 -8.62 -11.80
N LEU A 18 -20.72 -7.37 -11.44
CA LEU A 18 -19.61 -6.64 -12.05
C LEU A 18 -18.27 -7.37 -11.83
N ALA A 19 -17.99 -7.80 -10.60
CA ALA A 19 -16.76 -8.54 -10.31
C ALA A 19 -16.70 -9.87 -11.09
N ARG A 20 -17.82 -10.59 -11.16
CA ARG A 20 -17.94 -11.82 -11.96
C ARG A 20 -17.67 -11.58 -13.43
N GLU A 21 -18.18 -10.48 -13.97
CA GLU A 21 -17.95 -10.09 -15.36
C GLU A 21 -16.49 -9.78 -15.64
N LEU A 22 -15.83 -9.00 -14.77
CA LEU A 22 -14.40 -8.69 -14.91
C LEU A 22 -13.55 -9.96 -14.90
N VAL A 23 -13.83 -10.90 -13.99
CA VAL A 23 -13.12 -12.19 -13.96
C VAL A 23 -13.41 -13.02 -15.22
N ARG A 24 -14.65 -13.03 -15.71
CA ARG A 24 -15.02 -13.69 -16.98
C ARG A 24 -14.25 -13.11 -18.17
N LEU A 25 -13.97 -11.81 -18.17
CA LEU A 25 -13.15 -11.13 -19.18
C LEU A 25 -11.65 -11.43 -19.04
N GLY A 26 -11.23 -12.15 -17.99
CA GLY A 26 -9.86 -12.60 -17.78
C GLY A 26 -9.04 -11.78 -16.79
N PHE A 27 -9.65 -10.79 -16.10
CA PHE A 27 -8.94 -10.06 -15.05
C PHE A 27 -8.79 -10.93 -13.79
N THR A 28 -7.55 -11.24 -13.41
CA THR A 28 -7.23 -12.04 -12.21
C THR A 28 -6.72 -11.21 -11.03
N TYR A 29 -6.66 -9.89 -11.20
CA TYR A 29 -6.21 -8.93 -10.20
C TYR A 29 -7.12 -7.70 -10.22
N LEU A 30 -7.75 -7.39 -9.10
CA LEU A 30 -8.69 -6.28 -8.94
C LEU A 30 -8.18 -5.30 -7.86
N LYS A 31 -7.81 -4.08 -8.26
CA LYS A 31 -7.53 -2.98 -7.33
C LYS A 31 -8.80 -2.19 -7.07
N LEU A 32 -9.29 -2.21 -5.82
CA LEU A 32 -10.53 -1.55 -5.39
C LEU A 32 -10.18 -0.28 -4.62
N ASP A 33 -10.46 0.88 -5.20
CA ASP A 33 -10.05 2.17 -4.65
C ASP A 33 -11.21 3.00 -4.10
N PHE A 34 -10.90 3.98 -3.24
CA PHE A 34 -11.88 4.87 -2.59
C PHE A 34 -12.99 4.13 -1.82
N THR A 35 -12.67 2.93 -1.33
CA THR A 35 -13.60 2.03 -0.64
C THR A 35 -13.91 2.44 0.80
N TYR A 36 -13.33 3.55 1.28
CA TYR A 36 -13.74 4.26 2.49
C TYR A 36 -15.09 4.96 2.33
N SER A 37 -15.54 5.22 1.10
CA SER A 37 -16.73 6.03 0.82
C SER A 37 -18.03 5.51 1.45
N PRO A 38 -18.29 4.19 1.58
CA PRO A 38 -19.46 3.71 2.32
C PRO A 38 -19.38 3.93 3.84
N GLY A 39 -18.22 4.34 4.36
CA GLY A 39 -18.01 4.61 5.77
C GLY A 39 -18.55 5.95 6.27
N PHE A 40 -18.90 6.89 5.38
CA PHE A 40 -19.41 8.20 5.81
C PHE A 40 -20.86 8.17 6.29
N ASP A 41 -21.23 9.19 7.05
CA ASP A 41 -22.63 9.42 7.40
C ASP A 41 -23.45 9.77 6.16
N GLY A 42 -24.70 9.30 6.13
CA GLY A 42 -25.57 9.44 4.98
C GLY A 42 -26.95 8.83 5.21
N VAL A 43 -27.79 8.85 4.18
CA VAL A 43 -29.09 8.18 4.17
C VAL A 43 -28.90 6.81 3.51
N TRP A 44 -29.07 5.76 4.29
CA TRP A 44 -28.89 4.37 3.89
C TRP A 44 -30.24 3.63 3.92
N ALA A 45 -30.43 2.67 3.01
CA ALA A 45 -31.61 1.82 2.97
C ALA A 45 -31.76 1.02 4.28
N ASP A 46 -30.71 0.35 4.75
CA ASP A 46 -30.61 -0.20 6.09
C ASP A 46 -29.84 0.74 7.02
N ARG A 47 -30.59 1.43 7.88
CA ARG A 47 -30.03 2.38 8.85
C ARG A 47 -29.40 1.70 10.07
N SER A 48 -29.56 0.39 10.23
CA SER A 48 -28.98 -0.36 11.34
C SER A 48 -27.51 -0.74 11.11
N MET A 49 -27.04 -0.74 9.85
CA MET A 49 -25.67 -1.08 9.51
C MET A 49 -24.68 0.01 9.92
N THR A 50 -23.70 -0.38 10.73
CA THR A 50 -22.54 0.46 11.08
C THR A 50 -21.65 0.73 9.85
N PRO A 51 -20.83 1.80 9.86
CA PRO A 51 -19.86 2.06 8.79
C PRO A 51 -18.98 0.86 8.41
N ALA A 52 -18.49 0.11 9.41
CA ALA A 52 -17.67 -1.06 9.19
C ALA A 52 -18.44 -2.21 8.49
N GLN A 53 -19.70 -2.45 8.88
CA GLN A 53 -20.56 -3.43 8.22
C GLN A 53 -20.84 -3.05 6.76
N ARG A 54 -21.05 -1.76 6.46
CA ARG A 54 -21.27 -1.29 5.09
C ARG A 54 -20.05 -1.54 4.21
N ILE A 55 -18.85 -1.17 4.67
CA ILE A 55 -17.61 -1.43 3.94
C ILE A 55 -17.42 -2.94 3.72
N ARG A 56 -17.59 -3.75 4.77
CA ARG A 56 -17.51 -5.22 4.67
C ARG A 56 -18.47 -5.77 3.62
N ALA A 57 -19.73 -5.34 3.62
CA ALA A 57 -20.75 -5.83 2.69
C ALA A 57 -20.36 -5.58 1.22
N GLY A 58 -19.80 -4.41 0.91
CA GLY A 58 -19.28 -4.09 -0.42
C GLY A 58 -18.14 -5.02 -0.85
N PHE A 59 -17.15 -5.24 0.02
CA PHE A 59 -16.04 -6.16 -0.27
C PHE A 59 -16.51 -7.60 -0.41
N ASP A 60 -17.43 -8.07 0.45
CA ASP A 60 -17.96 -9.43 0.38
C ASP A 60 -18.72 -9.67 -0.93
N ALA A 61 -19.47 -8.67 -1.42
CA ALA A 61 -20.13 -8.75 -2.72
C ALA A 61 -19.12 -8.89 -3.86
N ILE A 62 -18.07 -8.06 -3.88
CA ILE A 62 -17.00 -8.17 -4.88
C ILE A 62 -16.30 -9.54 -4.77
N ARG A 63 -15.97 -10.02 -3.58
CA ARG A 63 -15.33 -11.33 -3.37
C ARG A 63 -16.19 -12.49 -3.88
N ARG A 64 -17.50 -12.50 -3.59
CA ARG A 64 -18.41 -13.53 -4.12
C ARG A 64 -18.46 -13.55 -5.65
N GLY A 65 -18.36 -12.39 -6.28
CA GLY A 65 -18.34 -12.27 -7.74
C GLY A 65 -17.00 -12.70 -8.34
N ALA A 66 -15.91 -12.28 -7.70
CA ALA A 66 -14.54 -12.50 -8.17
C ALA A 66 -14.04 -13.95 -7.94
N GLY A 67 -14.60 -14.65 -6.95
CA GLY A 67 -14.13 -15.97 -6.51
C GLY A 67 -12.85 -15.91 -5.68
N ASP A 68 -12.39 -17.07 -5.25
CA ASP A 68 -11.26 -17.19 -4.32
C ASP A 68 -9.88 -17.09 -5.03
N ASP A 69 -9.83 -17.38 -6.34
CA ASP A 69 -8.59 -17.37 -7.12
C ASP A 69 -8.19 -15.96 -7.64
N THR A 70 -9.10 -14.99 -7.57
CA THR A 70 -8.85 -13.62 -8.02
C THR A 70 -8.21 -12.79 -6.92
N PHE A 71 -7.07 -12.17 -7.20
CA PHE A 71 -6.39 -11.32 -6.23
C PHE A 71 -7.13 -9.98 -6.06
N ILE A 72 -7.53 -9.65 -4.82
CA ILE A 72 -8.15 -8.37 -4.49
C ILE A 72 -7.15 -7.52 -3.70
N LEU A 73 -6.78 -6.37 -4.28
CA LEU A 73 -6.05 -5.30 -3.61
C LEU A 73 -7.04 -4.23 -3.12
N GLY A 74 -7.17 -4.07 -1.81
CA GLY A 74 -7.88 -2.93 -1.23
C GLY A 74 -7.03 -1.66 -1.25
N CYS A 75 -7.65 -0.53 -1.57
CA CYS A 75 -7.04 0.79 -1.61
C CYS A 75 -8.02 1.86 -1.12
N GLY A 76 -7.50 2.87 -0.41
CA GLY A 76 -8.34 3.88 0.23
C GLY A 76 -9.42 3.24 1.10
N ALA A 77 -9.04 2.31 1.98
CA ALA A 77 -9.98 1.45 2.70
C ALA A 77 -9.77 1.51 4.22
N PRO A 78 -10.83 1.52 5.04
CA PRO A 78 -10.71 1.31 6.47
C PRO A 78 -10.23 -0.12 6.77
N LEU A 79 -8.97 -0.21 7.22
CA LEU A 79 -8.20 -1.45 7.32
C LEU A 79 -8.95 -2.60 7.99
N GLY A 80 -9.52 -2.36 9.18
CA GLY A 80 -10.16 -3.42 9.97
C GLY A 80 -11.35 -4.11 9.28
N ALA A 81 -12.11 -3.37 8.47
CA ALA A 81 -13.25 -3.91 7.74
C ALA A 81 -12.85 -4.80 6.54
N CYS A 82 -11.57 -4.80 6.17
CA CYS A 82 -11.04 -5.53 5.02
C CYS A 82 -10.28 -6.81 5.40
N ILE A 83 -10.00 -7.04 6.69
CA ILE A 83 -9.24 -8.21 7.14
C ILE A 83 -9.99 -9.50 6.74
N GLY A 84 -9.30 -10.44 6.10
CA GLY A 84 -9.86 -11.74 5.70
C GLY A 84 -10.72 -11.74 4.45
N VAL A 85 -10.88 -10.61 3.73
CA VAL A 85 -11.58 -10.58 2.43
C VAL A 85 -10.68 -10.13 1.28
N VAL A 86 -9.69 -9.28 1.55
CA VAL A 86 -8.68 -8.85 0.58
C VAL A 86 -7.41 -9.71 0.67
N ASP A 87 -6.69 -9.83 -0.44
CA ASP A 87 -5.40 -10.52 -0.50
C ASP A 87 -4.24 -9.55 -0.26
N GLY A 88 -4.39 -8.32 -0.75
CA GLY A 88 -3.47 -7.21 -0.54
C GLY A 88 -4.17 -5.96 -0.05
N MET A 89 -3.42 -5.06 0.59
CA MET A 89 -3.94 -3.78 1.05
C MET A 89 -2.89 -2.67 0.92
N ARG A 90 -3.27 -1.56 0.30
CA ARG A 90 -2.51 -0.30 0.37
C ARG A 90 -2.50 0.20 1.80
N ILE A 91 -1.30 0.27 2.39
CA ILE A 91 -1.13 0.61 3.82
C ILE A 91 -0.73 2.07 4.04
N GLY A 92 -0.58 2.88 2.99
CA GLY A 92 -0.11 4.26 3.09
C GLY A 92 -0.78 5.23 2.13
N SER A 93 -0.31 6.48 2.16
CA SER A 93 -0.63 7.47 1.13
C SER A 93 -0.05 7.06 -0.21
N ASP A 94 -0.50 7.71 -1.28
CA ASP A 94 0.15 7.59 -2.57
C ASP A 94 1.60 8.09 -2.51
N VAL A 95 2.50 7.38 -3.20
CA VAL A 95 3.81 7.92 -3.56
C VAL A 95 3.62 9.05 -4.57
N ALA A 96 4.66 9.87 -4.76
CA ALA A 96 4.62 10.94 -5.75
C ALA A 96 5.99 11.13 -6.38
N PRO A 97 6.08 11.74 -7.59
CA PRO A 97 7.35 12.10 -8.22
C PRO A 97 8.18 13.15 -7.45
N PHE A 98 7.93 13.36 -6.16
CA PHE A 98 8.64 14.26 -5.27
C PHE A 98 8.66 13.65 -3.85
N TRP A 99 9.69 14.01 -3.07
CA TRP A 99 9.92 13.38 -1.77
C TRP A 99 8.91 13.80 -0.71
N ALA A 100 8.81 15.11 -0.44
CA ALA A 100 7.95 15.67 0.59
C ALA A 100 6.71 16.38 -0.02
N PRO A 101 5.57 16.43 0.67
CA PRO A 101 4.38 17.08 0.15
C PRO A 101 4.64 18.57 -0.06
N LYS A 102 4.21 19.10 -1.20
CA LYS A 102 4.38 20.52 -1.51
C LYS A 102 3.34 21.36 -0.76
N PRO A 103 3.69 22.55 -0.23
CA PRO A 103 2.76 23.41 0.51
C PRO A 103 1.48 23.77 -0.28
N GLU A 104 1.56 23.83 -1.61
CA GLU A 104 0.43 24.18 -2.48
C GLU A 104 -0.60 23.05 -2.60
N LEU A 105 -0.17 21.81 -2.32
CA LEU A 105 -1.03 20.62 -2.36
C LEU A 105 -1.80 20.42 -1.06
N TRP A 106 -1.63 21.32 -0.09
CA TRP A 106 -2.18 21.20 1.25
C TRP A 106 -3.68 21.51 1.25
N PRO A 107 -4.55 20.48 1.24
CA PRO A 107 -5.97 20.72 1.01
C PRO A 107 -6.58 21.38 2.25
N TYR A 108 -6.14 20.97 3.44
CA TYR A 108 -6.59 21.46 4.75
C TYR A 108 -5.50 21.30 5.81
N ARG A 109 -5.37 22.26 6.73
CA ARG A 109 -4.51 22.16 7.93
C ARG A 109 -4.88 20.90 8.74
N GLY A 110 -3.89 20.10 9.11
CA GLY A 110 -3.99 18.84 9.84
C GLY A 110 -4.04 17.56 9.00
N TYR A 111 -3.96 17.63 7.66
CA TYR A 111 -4.08 16.47 6.75
C TYR A 111 -2.87 16.26 5.85
N GLU A 112 -1.74 16.86 6.20
CA GLU A 112 -0.52 16.90 5.40
C GLU A 112 -0.01 15.51 5.07
N GLN A 113 -0.16 14.61 6.03
CA GLN A 113 0.42 13.29 5.98
C GLN A 113 -0.47 12.30 5.22
N THR A 114 -1.55 12.80 4.61
CA THR A 114 -2.41 12.08 3.66
C THR A 114 -2.17 12.54 2.21
N ILE A 115 -1.42 13.64 2.02
CA ILE A 115 -1.08 14.15 0.69
C ILE A 115 -0.13 13.18 0.01
N PRO A 116 -0.30 12.90 -1.30
CA PRO A 116 0.65 12.10 -2.06
C PRO A 116 2.07 12.62 -1.88
N SER A 117 2.98 11.78 -1.40
CA SER A 117 4.42 12.04 -1.31
C SER A 117 5.15 10.76 -0.90
N THR A 118 6.37 10.59 -1.42
CA THR A 118 7.17 9.40 -1.12
C THR A 118 7.56 9.33 0.37
N LYS A 119 7.74 10.47 1.05
CA LYS A 119 7.99 10.56 2.49
C LYS A 119 6.78 10.10 3.32
N ASN A 120 5.56 10.46 2.93
CA ASN A 120 4.36 9.98 3.63
C ASN A 120 4.17 8.47 3.42
N ALA A 121 4.42 7.96 2.20
CA ALA A 121 4.39 6.54 1.89
C ALA A 121 5.46 5.76 2.67
N TRP A 122 6.68 6.30 2.78
CA TRP A 122 7.77 5.79 3.63
C TRP A 122 7.32 5.59 5.07
N ARG A 123 6.79 6.64 5.70
CA ARG A 123 6.31 6.56 7.08
C ARG A 123 5.31 5.43 7.25
N ASN A 124 4.30 5.36 6.39
CA ASN A 124 3.27 4.33 6.48
C ASN A 124 3.82 2.92 6.24
N THR A 125 4.75 2.76 5.30
CA THR A 125 5.41 1.49 4.98
C THR A 125 6.18 0.94 6.17
N LEU A 126 6.98 1.77 6.84
CA LEU A 126 7.75 1.35 8.00
C LEU A 126 6.81 1.05 9.19
N THR A 127 5.93 1.99 9.53
CA THR A 127 5.07 1.88 10.72
C THR A 127 4.03 0.75 10.65
N ARG A 128 3.59 0.37 9.44
CA ARG A 128 2.60 -0.71 9.22
C ARG A 128 3.18 -2.00 8.66
N SER A 129 4.50 -2.11 8.58
CA SER A 129 5.21 -3.32 8.14
C SER A 129 4.77 -4.59 8.90
N HIS A 130 4.47 -4.46 10.19
CA HIS A 130 3.95 -5.54 11.03
C HIS A 130 2.62 -6.17 10.56
N GLN A 131 1.93 -5.60 9.57
CA GLN A 131 0.67 -6.15 9.02
C GLN A 131 0.92 -7.20 7.94
N HIS A 132 2.10 -7.16 7.31
CA HIS A 132 2.47 -8.05 6.21
C HIS A 132 2.52 -9.51 6.66
N ARG A 133 1.92 -10.41 5.84
CA ARG A 133 1.78 -11.86 6.08
C ARG A 133 1.03 -12.22 7.37
N ARG A 134 0.38 -11.24 8.01
CA ARG A 134 -0.49 -11.43 9.19
C ARG A 134 -1.94 -11.13 8.88
N LEU A 135 -2.18 -10.02 8.17
CA LEU A 135 -3.52 -9.60 7.75
C LEU A 135 -3.75 -9.80 6.25
N TRP A 136 -2.70 -9.59 5.45
CA TRP A 136 -2.69 -9.57 3.97
C TRP A 136 -1.24 -9.41 3.47
N LEU A 137 -1.06 -9.28 2.16
CA LEU A 137 0.16 -8.70 1.58
C LEU A 137 0.08 -7.17 1.64
N ASN A 138 0.98 -6.55 2.39
CA ASN A 138 1.09 -5.09 2.38
C ASN A 138 1.49 -4.59 0.98
N ASP A 139 0.76 -3.58 0.50
CA ASP A 139 1.13 -2.81 -0.67
C ASP A 139 1.67 -1.43 -0.21
N PRO A 140 2.99 -1.20 -0.29
CA PRO A 140 3.61 0.09 0.06
C PRO A 140 3.37 1.17 -1.00
N ASP A 141 2.64 0.87 -2.07
CA ASP A 141 2.56 1.61 -3.34
C ASP A 141 3.80 1.41 -4.22
N CYS A 142 3.75 1.98 -5.43
CA CYS A 142 4.67 1.66 -6.51
C CYS A 142 6.10 2.16 -6.23
N VAL A 143 7.09 1.39 -6.70
CA VAL A 143 8.44 1.92 -6.91
C VAL A 143 8.45 2.79 -8.17
N MET A 144 9.13 3.92 -8.09
CA MET A 144 9.40 4.82 -9.21
C MET A 144 10.92 4.91 -9.38
N LEU A 145 11.41 4.27 -10.44
CA LEU A 145 12.82 4.09 -10.79
C LEU A 145 13.23 4.95 -11.99
N ARG A 146 12.27 5.61 -12.65
CA ARG A 146 12.56 6.56 -13.74
C ARG A 146 13.44 7.72 -13.26
N THR A 147 14.24 8.26 -14.18
CA THR A 147 15.10 9.44 -13.94
C THR A 147 14.62 10.69 -14.69
N SER A 148 13.51 10.59 -15.43
CA SER A 148 12.84 11.70 -16.11
C SER A 148 11.45 11.93 -15.53
N ASP A 149 10.90 13.13 -15.72
CA ASP A 149 9.56 13.51 -15.24
C ASP A 149 9.35 13.17 -13.74
N THR A 150 10.39 13.44 -12.97
CA THR A 150 10.43 13.29 -11.52
C THR A 150 11.34 14.35 -10.90
N GLU A 151 10.98 14.79 -9.70
CA GLU A 151 11.78 15.64 -8.82
C GLU A 151 12.53 14.83 -7.76
N LEU A 152 12.39 13.49 -7.76
CA LEU A 152 13.15 12.61 -6.87
C LEU A 152 14.61 12.58 -7.31
N THR A 153 15.51 12.75 -6.34
CA THR A 153 16.94 12.52 -6.60
C THR A 153 17.22 11.02 -6.74
N PRO A 154 18.33 10.61 -7.38
CA PRO A 154 18.72 9.20 -7.42
C PRO A 154 18.85 8.55 -6.04
N GLU A 155 19.26 9.34 -5.03
CA GLU A 155 19.33 8.90 -3.64
C GLU A 155 17.95 8.63 -3.05
N GLN A 156 16.95 9.49 -3.32
CA GLN A 156 15.57 9.32 -2.89
C GLN A 156 14.87 8.14 -3.58
N VAL A 157 15.13 7.95 -4.87
CA VAL A 157 14.69 6.77 -5.63
C VAL A 157 15.22 5.51 -4.98
N ARG A 158 16.54 5.46 -4.70
CA ARG A 158 17.17 4.33 -4.04
C ARG A 158 16.61 4.10 -2.64
N ALA A 159 16.46 5.16 -1.85
CA ALA A 159 15.92 5.07 -0.49
C ALA A 159 14.53 4.42 -0.49
N TRP A 160 13.62 4.95 -1.30
CA TRP A 160 12.26 4.41 -1.41
C TRP A 160 12.26 2.96 -1.88
N ALA A 161 13.03 2.64 -2.91
CA ALA A 161 13.12 1.29 -3.44
C ALA A 161 13.62 0.29 -2.37
N LEU A 162 14.63 0.67 -1.59
CA LEU A 162 15.12 -0.14 -0.46
C LEU A 162 14.08 -0.29 0.65
N ALA A 163 13.29 0.75 0.96
CA ALA A 163 12.19 0.65 1.94
C ALA A 163 11.10 -0.33 1.49
N VAL A 164 10.73 -0.30 0.21
CA VAL A 164 9.79 -1.26 -0.38
C VAL A 164 10.35 -2.68 -0.26
N GLY A 165 11.60 -2.92 -0.67
CA GLY A 165 12.24 -4.24 -0.54
C GLY A 165 12.37 -4.72 0.91
N ALA A 166 12.79 -3.85 1.83
CA ALA A 166 12.91 -4.16 3.25
C ALA A 166 11.55 -4.52 3.89
N SER A 167 10.46 -3.91 3.43
CA SER A 167 9.11 -4.18 3.94
C SER A 167 8.58 -5.58 3.65
N GLY A 168 9.17 -6.30 2.68
CA GLY A 168 8.69 -7.60 2.20
C GLY A 168 7.35 -7.56 1.47
N GLY A 169 6.70 -6.40 1.40
CA GLY A 169 5.42 -6.19 0.72
C GLY A 169 5.48 -6.36 -0.79
N MET A 170 4.38 -5.99 -1.43
CA MET A 170 4.25 -6.02 -2.89
C MET A 170 5.26 -5.06 -3.53
N VAL A 171 5.89 -5.50 -4.62
CA VAL A 171 6.77 -4.67 -5.46
C VAL A 171 6.04 -4.43 -6.78
N LEU A 172 5.52 -3.23 -6.98
CA LEU A 172 4.82 -2.80 -8.19
C LEU A 172 5.60 -1.66 -8.85
N VAL A 173 5.85 -1.75 -10.15
CA VAL A 173 6.56 -0.70 -10.91
C VAL A 173 5.54 0.12 -11.69
N SER A 174 5.59 1.44 -11.55
CA SER A 174 4.72 2.38 -12.29
C SER A 174 5.54 3.35 -13.13
N ASP A 175 6.38 2.80 -14.02
CA ASP A 175 7.19 3.55 -14.97
C ASP A 175 7.06 2.97 -16.37
N ASP A 176 7.40 3.78 -17.37
CA ASP A 176 7.68 3.27 -18.70
C ASP A 176 8.99 2.45 -18.65
N LEU A 177 8.85 1.13 -18.70
CA LEU A 177 9.97 0.19 -18.63
C LEU A 177 10.95 0.33 -19.80
N SER A 178 10.56 0.96 -20.91
CA SER A 178 11.45 1.24 -22.03
C SER A 178 12.46 2.34 -21.72
N LEU A 179 12.18 3.19 -20.71
CA LEU A 179 13.01 4.32 -20.32
C LEU A 179 13.94 4.01 -19.14
N LEU A 180 13.89 2.80 -18.58
CA LEU A 180 14.79 2.39 -17.50
C LEU A 180 16.20 2.09 -18.04
N ASN A 181 17.19 2.81 -17.53
CA ASN A 181 18.62 2.57 -17.76
C ASN A 181 19.14 1.36 -16.96
N ASP A 182 20.41 1.03 -17.13
CA ASP A 182 21.04 -0.13 -16.49
C ASP A 182 21.08 0.01 -14.97
N GLU A 183 21.29 1.23 -14.45
CA GLU A 183 21.28 1.51 -13.01
C GLU A 183 19.89 1.24 -12.40
N SER A 184 18.81 1.72 -13.03
CA SER A 184 17.43 1.50 -12.56
C SER A 184 17.03 0.02 -12.65
N ARG A 185 17.49 -0.72 -13.67
CA ARG A 185 17.26 -2.17 -13.80
C ARG A 185 18.01 -2.97 -12.74
N SER A 186 19.24 -2.57 -12.44
CA SER A 186 20.04 -3.16 -11.36
C SER A 186 19.36 -2.94 -10.01
N LEU A 187 18.91 -1.71 -9.74
CA LEU A 187 18.16 -1.37 -8.54
C LEU A 187 16.86 -2.18 -8.41
N LEU A 188 16.09 -2.34 -9.51
CA LEU A 188 14.89 -3.18 -9.49
C LEU A 188 15.22 -4.63 -9.11
N SER A 189 16.31 -5.18 -9.65
CA SER A 189 16.75 -6.54 -9.36
C SER A 189 17.15 -6.71 -7.89
N GLU A 190 17.89 -5.74 -7.33
CA GLU A 190 18.24 -5.69 -5.91
C GLU A 190 16.99 -5.66 -5.02
N VAL A 191 16.02 -4.82 -5.35
CA VAL A 191 14.77 -4.64 -4.58
C VAL A 191 13.92 -5.91 -4.59
N ILE A 192 13.82 -6.58 -5.74
CA ILE A 192 13.10 -7.86 -5.84
C ILE A 192 13.76 -8.92 -4.96
N GLU A 193 15.09 -9.02 -4.97
CA GLU A 193 15.80 -10.00 -4.15
C GLU A 193 15.65 -9.69 -2.65
N LEU A 194 15.81 -8.41 -2.28
CA LEU A 194 15.61 -7.94 -0.90
C LEU A 194 14.19 -8.22 -0.42
N GLY A 195 13.19 -7.91 -1.26
CA GLY A 195 11.78 -8.17 -1.03
C GLY A 195 11.48 -9.65 -0.79
N ARG A 196 12.00 -10.53 -1.65
CA ARG A 196 11.85 -11.99 -1.48
C ARG A 196 12.44 -12.49 -0.17
N ARG A 197 13.64 -12.01 0.19
CA ARG A 197 14.28 -12.36 1.46
C ARG A 197 13.42 -11.92 2.66
N SER A 198 12.91 -10.69 2.63
CA SER A 198 12.07 -10.15 3.70
C SER A 198 10.71 -10.87 3.81
N ASP A 199 10.06 -11.13 2.68
CA ASP A 199 8.79 -11.89 2.61
C ASP A 199 8.98 -13.33 3.11
N GLN A 200 10.04 -14.02 2.67
CA GLN A 200 10.32 -15.39 3.09
C GLN A 200 10.54 -15.49 4.61
N ALA A 201 11.27 -14.54 5.20
CA ALA A 201 11.42 -14.46 6.65
C ALA A 201 10.07 -14.23 7.36
N SER A 202 9.19 -13.44 6.75
CA SER A 202 7.86 -13.11 7.28
C SER A 202 6.86 -14.27 7.22
N GLN A 203 7.05 -15.25 6.34
CA GLN A 203 6.16 -16.41 6.20
C GLN A 203 6.21 -17.37 7.39
N SER A 204 7.38 -17.52 8.01
CA SER A 204 7.61 -18.44 9.14
C SER A 204 8.08 -17.74 10.42
N GLY A 205 8.29 -16.43 10.36
CA GLY A 205 8.88 -15.63 11.43
C GLY A 205 8.21 -14.26 11.62
N PRO A 206 8.91 -13.34 12.31
CA PRO A 206 8.42 -11.98 12.48
C PRO A 206 8.34 -11.25 11.13
N ALA A 207 7.29 -10.43 10.95
CA ALA A 207 7.25 -9.38 9.92
C ALA A 207 8.36 -8.38 10.22
N PRO A 208 8.71 -7.51 9.26
CA PRO A 208 9.59 -6.41 9.55
C PRO A 208 9.07 -5.57 10.72
N ILE A 209 10.00 -5.10 11.54
CA ILE A 209 9.74 -4.38 12.77
C ILE A 209 10.32 -2.99 12.62
N CYS A 210 9.53 -1.96 12.93
CA CYS A 210 9.98 -0.58 12.98
C CYS A 210 10.36 -0.23 14.43
N PRO A 211 11.65 -0.28 14.80
CA PRO A 211 12.08 -0.21 16.22
C PRO A 211 11.89 1.17 16.84
N ASP A 212 11.95 2.21 16.02
CA ASP A 212 11.85 3.62 16.40
C ASP A 212 10.43 4.19 16.18
N LEU A 213 9.43 3.34 15.96
CA LEU A 213 8.02 3.71 15.74
C LEU A 213 7.46 4.64 16.83
N MET A 214 7.89 4.45 18.08
CA MET A 214 7.38 5.20 19.24
C MET A 214 8.24 6.42 19.58
N GLN A 215 9.35 6.61 18.86
CA GLN A 215 10.38 7.61 19.12
C GLN A 215 10.37 8.69 18.03
N GLU A 216 10.15 8.28 16.79
CA GLU A 216 10.29 9.14 15.61
C GLU A 216 8.95 9.34 14.91
N PHE A 217 8.63 10.58 14.55
CA PHE A 217 7.41 10.89 13.81
C PHE A 217 7.43 10.28 12.39
N THR A 218 8.59 10.36 11.73
CA THR A 218 8.89 9.60 10.51
C THR A 218 10.03 8.66 10.83
N PRO A 219 9.78 7.34 10.91
CA PRO A 219 10.80 6.40 11.33
C PRO A 219 12.00 6.31 10.37
N HIS A 220 13.15 6.00 10.93
CA HIS A 220 14.44 5.83 10.28
C HIS A 220 14.81 4.36 10.12
N LEU A 221 14.26 3.48 10.97
CA LEU A 221 14.72 2.10 11.11
C LEU A 221 13.64 1.08 10.72
N LEU A 222 14.05 0.06 9.98
CA LEU A 222 13.23 -1.13 9.70
C LEU A 222 14.09 -2.39 9.78
N GLN A 223 13.83 -3.24 10.76
CA GLN A 223 14.51 -4.52 10.94
C GLN A 223 13.76 -5.64 10.21
N PHE A 224 14.47 -6.45 9.44
CA PHE A 224 13.90 -7.54 8.65
C PHE A 224 14.98 -8.59 8.32
N ALA A 225 14.65 -9.89 8.38
CA ALA A 225 15.52 -10.98 7.90
C ALA A 225 17.02 -10.92 8.33
N GLY A 226 17.31 -10.45 9.55
CA GLY A 226 18.68 -10.27 10.08
C GLY A 226 19.42 -9.04 9.52
N LEU A 227 18.70 -8.11 8.91
CA LEU A 227 19.16 -6.85 8.35
C LEU A 227 18.38 -5.68 8.95
N CYS A 228 18.93 -4.49 8.79
CA CYS A 228 18.30 -3.23 9.16
C CYS A 228 18.39 -2.26 7.99
N LEU A 229 17.26 -1.72 7.56
CA LEU A 229 17.25 -0.51 6.77
C LEU A 229 17.47 0.67 7.72
N VAL A 230 18.46 1.48 7.41
CA VAL A 230 18.78 2.73 8.11
C VAL A 230 18.63 3.87 7.11
N GLY A 231 17.60 4.70 7.32
CA GLY A 231 17.29 5.82 6.45
C GLY A 231 17.26 7.16 7.17
N ASP A 232 17.42 8.23 6.40
CA ASP A 232 17.12 9.60 6.81
C ASP A 232 15.92 10.08 5.97
N PRO A 233 14.71 10.13 6.56
CA PRO A 233 13.51 10.52 5.83
C PRO A 233 13.40 12.03 5.58
N GLU A 234 14.27 12.87 6.17
CA GLU A 234 14.27 14.31 5.90
C GLU A 234 14.90 14.62 4.55
N ILE A 235 16.02 13.96 4.22
CA ILE A 235 16.68 14.10 2.91
C ILE A 235 16.27 13.01 1.92
N GLY A 236 15.77 11.88 2.42
CA GLY A 236 15.42 10.69 1.64
C GLY A 236 16.63 9.90 1.20
N SER A 237 17.46 9.49 2.16
CA SER A 237 18.56 8.55 1.94
C SER A 237 18.31 7.26 2.70
N ALA A 238 18.85 6.14 2.22
CA ALA A 238 18.81 4.87 2.96
C ALA A 238 19.94 3.93 2.57
N ARG A 239 20.29 3.04 3.49
CA ARG A 239 21.19 1.92 3.27
C ARG A 239 20.73 0.70 4.07
N ILE A 240 21.25 -0.47 3.68
CA ILE A 240 21.01 -1.73 4.39
C ILE A 240 22.26 -2.08 5.18
N GLU A 241 22.07 -2.38 6.46
CA GLU A 241 23.11 -2.82 7.40
C GLU A 241 22.75 -4.20 7.95
N SER A 242 23.75 -4.93 8.46
CA SER A 242 23.47 -6.14 9.24
C SER A 242 23.00 -5.73 10.64
N THR A 243 22.00 -6.42 11.20
CA THR A 243 21.71 -6.26 12.63
C THR A 243 22.85 -6.90 13.41
N GLU A 244 23.71 -6.12 14.07
CA GLU A 244 24.68 -6.67 15.00
C GLU A 244 23.94 -7.53 16.03
N THR A 245 24.35 -8.80 16.16
CA THR A 245 23.84 -9.79 17.12
C THR A 245 24.15 -9.41 18.56
#